data_AF-A0A7Y5R696-F1
#
_entry.id   AF-A0A7Y5R696-F1
#
_cell.length_a   1.000
_cell.length_b   1.000
_cell.length_c   1.000
_cell.angle_alpha   90.00
_cell.angle_beta   90.00
_cell.angle_gamma   90.00
#
_symmetry.space_group_name_H-M   'P 1'
#
loop_
_entity.id
_entity.type
_entity.pdbx_description
1 polymer ?
#
loop_
_entity_poly.entity_id
_entity_poly.type
_entity_poly.pdbx_seq_one_letter_code
_entity_poly.pdbx_strand_id
1 'polypeptide(L)'
;MKAITPYPVFYCALLVWCAACGGKKTANDQSVPIKQKLEEAVVDDNSSKNEISPVRKNDDGTTVFLQGLLNELYKAGGDFRRPRPKIRLVQSEENVASYRPRTNVIVIEEKAFQACRTFGKDSTAMLAFLLGHELTHYYQRTTGETTNFLAYHQHRNANLESEINADLQGIFLCHLSGYNRIRPLLPQFIDRIYQTYQLQEKTLANYPKQTERRQHALLVQQRADTLFHVFQAATYLTGFGKYEEAAACFGYLLPVYAGQEVHNNLGVLYALQAMQVGGKHPDLLWYPLELDVYTRLEKARGAPLTDSEQKQRNTLLQQALQHLETALTMNPGYEPAQINRWCVLLLFGKIEEVEKELQRSKVKSDRKKLLWAIAKAQSGSEQAEAIEIFRGLEQSTDKQVATLAQFNLASLLGEEIAVSPVACKMADQNGYPDGVRLRDLRQPGGMPLDEAGKTILQWQEKKHSTLFIINRLGQVSAFQVVPSAALAIQPDIRVGLSLKSNLTNGAHRLSIPTQSGLFWYMAPCKIIIKTGSKNKIEAWAVAF
;
A
#
# COMPACT_ATOMS: atom_id res chain seq x y z
N MET A 1 30.54 -14.09 57.22
CA MET A 1 29.26 -14.77 56.82
C MET A 1 29.29 -15.02 55.31
N LYS A 2 28.45 -15.92 54.78
CA LYS A 2 28.48 -16.39 53.37
C LYS A 2 28.36 -15.19 52.40
N ALA A 3 29.20 -14.95 51.40
CA ALA A 3 30.08 -15.79 50.57
C ALA A 3 29.30 -16.71 49.60
N ILE A 4 29.33 -16.34 48.31
CA ILE A 4 28.86 -17.15 47.18
C ILE A 4 30.04 -17.26 46.21
N THR A 5 30.51 -18.48 45.95
CA THR A 5 31.55 -18.82 44.96
C THR A 5 30.93 -19.61 43.79
N PRO A 6 31.54 -19.55 42.59
CA PRO A 6 30.95 -20.12 41.37
C PRO A 6 31.39 -21.57 41.11
N TYR A 7 30.59 -22.30 40.32
CA TYR A 7 30.92 -23.57 39.68
C TYR A 7 30.24 -23.65 38.30
N PRO A 8 30.69 -24.50 37.35
CA PRO A 8 31.19 -23.91 36.11
C PRO A 8 30.64 -24.55 34.81
N VAL A 9 31.14 -23.98 33.71
CA VAL A 9 31.23 -24.54 32.35
C VAL A 9 31.29 -26.07 32.32
N PHE A 10 30.37 -26.69 31.56
CA PHE A 10 30.62 -27.99 30.94
C PHE A 10 30.91 -27.80 29.44
N TYR A 11 32.13 -28.12 29.04
CA TYR A 11 32.48 -28.35 27.63
C TYR A 11 32.11 -29.80 27.28
N CYS A 12 31.40 -29.99 26.17
CA CYS A 12 31.46 -31.22 25.40
C CYS A 12 31.74 -30.85 23.93
N ALA A 13 32.83 -31.37 23.40
CA ALA A 13 33.25 -31.25 22.01
C ALA A 13 33.73 -32.62 21.52
N LEU A 14 34.07 -32.72 20.23
CA LEU A 14 34.49 -33.95 19.52
C LEU A 14 33.32 -34.93 19.21
N LEU A 15 33.31 -35.74 18.14
CA LEU A 15 34.00 -35.65 16.82
C LEU A 15 33.26 -36.52 15.78
N VAL A 16 32.99 -35.94 14.60
CA VAL A 16 33.19 -36.46 13.22
C VAL A 16 33.32 -37.99 12.97
N TRP A 17 32.36 -38.57 12.23
CA TRP A 17 32.50 -39.41 10.99
C TRP A 17 31.07 -39.68 10.43
N CYS A 18 30.71 -39.68 9.14
CA CYS A 18 31.31 -40.03 7.82
C CYS A 18 30.94 -41.43 7.26
N ALA A 19 29.76 -41.53 6.62
CA ALA A 19 29.44 -42.36 5.44
C ALA A 19 28.06 -41.89 4.89
N ALA A 20 27.77 -41.64 3.62
CA ALA A 20 28.22 -42.14 2.29
C ALA A 20 27.34 -43.28 1.73
N CYS A 21 27.09 -43.22 0.41
CA CYS A 21 26.13 -44.02 -0.39
C CYS A 21 24.63 -43.77 -0.06
N GLY A 22 23.68 -43.82 -1.02
CA GLY A 22 23.82 -43.89 -2.48
C GLY A 22 22.65 -44.63 -3.15
N GLY A 23 21.81 -43.93 -3.93
CA GLY A 23 20.66 -44.53 -4.64
C GLY A 23 20.22 -43.72 -5.87
N LYS A 24 19.66 -44.38 -6.90
CA LYS A 24 19.36 -43.77 -8.22
C LYS A 24 17.88 -43.90 -8.61
N LYS A 25 17.38 -42.86 -9.28
CA LYS A 25 16.34 -42.83 -10.35
C LYS A 25 15.01 -43.61 -10.15
N THR A 26 13.92 -42.85 -10.07
CA THR A 26 12.83 -42.77 -11.07
C THR A 26 12.37 -41.30 -11.11
N ALA A 27 12.04 -40.61 -12.21
CA ALA A 27 11.39 -40.92 -13.50
C ALA A 27 9.86 -40.72 -13.47
N ASN A 28 9.37 -39.86 -14.39
CA ASN A 28 8.05 -39.20 -14.42
C ASN A 28 7.80 -38.25 -13.23
N ASP A 29 6.98 -37.19 -13.34
CA ASP A 29 5.99 -36.86 -14.38
C ASP A 29 6.17 -35.46 -15.01
N GLN A 30 5.48 -35.17 -16.12
CA GLN A 30 5.58 -33.92 -16.89
C GLN A 30 4.29 -33.07 -16.81
N SER A 31 4.44 -31.75 -16.61
CA SER A 31 3.41 -30.78 -17.00
C SER A 31 4.02 -29.48 -17.54
N VAL A 32 3.90 -29.29 -18.86
CA VAL A 32 4.38 -28.12 -19.61
C VAL A 32 3.18 -27.16 -19.84
N PRO A 33 3.37 -25.82 -19.89
CA PRO A 33 2.24 -24.88 -19.83
C PRO A 33 1.38 -24.84 -21.10
N ILE A 34 0.09 -24.52 -20.92
CA ILE A 34 -0.89 -24.39 -22.00
C ILE A 34 -0.55 -23.20 -22.92
N LYS A 35 -0.29 -23.52 -24.19
CA LYS A 35 -0.40 -22.64 -25.36
C LYS A 35 -1.19 -23.38 -26.45
N GLN A 36 -1.65 -22.63 -27.45
CA GLN A 36 -2.34 -23.11 -28.67
C GLN A 36 -3.69 -23.81 -28.46
N LYS A 37 -4.77 -23.03 -28.62
CA LYS A 37 -6.05 -23.47 -29.21
C LYS A 37 -6.75 -22.27 -29.87
N LEU A 38 -6.35 -21.95 -31.10
CA LEU A 38 -7.06 -21.05 -32.03
C LEU A 38 -6.62 -21.37 -33.47
N GLU A 39 -7.12 -22.49 -33.99
CA GLU A 39 -7.08 -22.89 -35.40
C GLU A 39 -8.19 -23.94 -35.61
N GLU A 40 -8.53 -24.26 -36.86
CA GLU A 40 -9.63 -25.17 -37.29
C GLU A 40 -11.08 -24.69 -37.00
N ALA A 41 -11.62 -23.86 -37.90
CA ALA A 41 -13.02 -23.94 -38.38
C ALA A 41 -13.24 -23.05 -39.62
N VAL A 42 -13.16 -23.62 -40.83
CA VAL A 42 -13.58 -22.97 -42.09
C VAL A 42 -14.29 -24.00 -42.97
N VAL A 43 -15.60 -23.83 -43.16
CA VAL A 43 -16.41 -24.35 -44.27
C VAL A 43 -17.49 -23.30 -44.57
N ASP A 44 -17.79 -23.07 -45.84
CA ASP A 44 -18.74 -22.05 -46.31
C ASP A 44 -20.22 -22.44 -46.11
N ASP A 45 -21.08 -21.41 -46.08
CA ASP A 45 -22.15 -21.30 -47.08
C ASP A 45 -22.45 -19.81 -47.40
N ASN A 46 -23.01 -19.53 -48.57
CA ASN A 46 -23.28 -18.18 -49.09
C ASN A 46 -24.78 -17.84 -49.08
N SER A 47 -25.13 -16.59 -48.77
CA SER A 47 -26.09 -15.81 -49.58
C SER A 47 -26.36 -14.39 -49.05
N SER A 48 -26.94 -13.56 -49.94
CA SER A 48 -27.38 -12.17 -49.75
C SER A 48 -26.29 -11.11 -49.59
N LYS A 49 -26.38 -10.05 -50.40
CA LYS A 49 -25.52 -8.86 -50.37
C LYS A 49 -26.27 -7.70 -49.73
N ASN A 50 -25.57 -6.86 -48.98
CA ASN A 50 -25.78 -5.41 -49.00
C ASN A 50 -24.51 -4.69 -48.52
N GLU A 51 -24.30 -3.46 -48.99
CA GLU A 51 -23.01 -2.78 -48.92
C GLU A 51 -22.74 -2.15 -47.55
N ILE A 52 -21.69 -2.61 -46.87
CA ILE A 52 -21.06 -1.91 -45.74
C ILE A 52 -19.54 -2.01 -45.91
N SER A 53 -18.84 -0.88 -45.78
CA SER A 53 -17.38 -0.78 -45.89
C SER A 53 -16.66 -1.73 -44.91
N PRO A 54 -15.53 -2.36 -45.31
CA PRO A 54 -14.96 -3.49 -44.59
C PRO A 54 -14.29 -3.10 -43.27
N VAL A 55 -15.02 -3.27 -42.16
CA VAL A 55 -14.44 -3.32 -40.81
C VAL A 55 -13.50 -4.52 -40.73
N ARG A 56 -12.19 -4.28 -40.60
CA ARG A 56 -11.17 -5.34 -40.57
C ARG A 56 -11.24 -6.11 -39.25
N LYS A 57 -11.34 -7.44 -39.33
CA LYS A 57 -11.42 -8.38 -38.18
C LYS A 57 -10.15 -8.50 -37.31
N ASN A 58 -9.26 -7.51 -37.31
CA ASN A 58 -8.01 -7.53 -36.53
C ASN A 58 -8.09 -6.76 -35.18
N ASP A 59 -9.20 -6.06 -34.91
CA ASP A 59 -9.35 -5.17 -33.75
C ASP A 59 -9.49 -5.88 -32.39
N ASP A 60 -9.94 -7.14 -32.38
CA ASP A 60 -10.38 -7.83 -31.15
C ASP A 60 -9.23 -8.01 -30.15
N GLY A 61 -8.11 -8.61 -30.57
CA GLY A 61 -6.97 -8.86 -29.67
C GLY A 61 -6.38 -7.58 -29.04
N THR A 62 -6.28 -6.49 -29.80
CA THR A 62 -5.80 -5.19 -29.29
C THR A 62 -6.81 -4.56 -28.35
N THR A 63 -8.11 -4.61 -28.68
CA THR A 63 -9.18 -4.06 -27.84
C THR A 63 -9.33 -4.84 -26.54
N VAL A 64 -9.23 -6.17 -26.58
CA VAL A 64 -9.23 -7.06 -25.40
C VAL A 64 -8.02 -6.78 -24.50
N PHE A 65 -6.82 -6.62 -25.06
CA PHE A 65 -5.63 -6.24 -24.30
C PHE A 65 -5.78 -4.88 -23.61
N LEU A 66 -6.21 -3.86 -24.35
CA LEU A 66 -6.44 -2.51 -23.80
C LEU A 66 -7.56 -2.50 -22.75
N GLN A 67 -8.63 -3.28 -22.94
CA GLN A 67 -9.70 -3.42 -21.94
C GLN A 67 -9.20 -4.16 -20.70
N GLY A 68 -8.32 -5.16 -20.85
CA GLY A 68 -7.64 -5.85 -19.76
C GLY A 68 -6.82 -4.89 -18.90
N LEU A 69 -5.97 -4.08 -19.54
CA LEU A 69 -5.14 -3.07 -18.86
C LEU A 69 -5.99 -2.00 -18.15
N LEU A 70 -7.09 -1.55 -18.78
CA LEU A 70 -8.06 -0.66 -18.15
C LEU A 70 -8.78 -1.32 -16.95
N ASN A 71 -8.99 -2.64 -16.96
CA ASN A 71 -9.58 -3.35 -15.83
C ASN A 71 -8.63 -3.41 -14.62
N GLU A 72 -7.32 -3.56 -14.86
CA GLU A 72 -6.30 -3.53 -13.79
C GLU A 72 -6.26 -2.15 -13.13
N LEU A 73 -6.11 -1.09 -13.93
CA LEU A 73 -6.08 0.30 -13.44
C LEU A 73 -7.36 0.70 -12.71
N TYR A 74 -8.52 0.30 -13.23
CA TYR A 74 -9.81 0.55 -12.58
C TYR A 74 -9.96 -0.22 -11.26
N LYS A 75 -9.42 -1.44 -11.17
CA LYS A 75 -9.38 -2.19 -9.90
C LYS A 75 -8.45 -1.50 -8.89
N ALA A 76 -7.30 -1.00 -9.33
CA ALA A 76 -6.35 -0.26 -8.51
C ALA A 76 -6.80 1.17 -8.16
N GLY A 77 -7.88 1.68 -8.77
CA GLY A 77 -8.50 2.95 -8.41
C GLY A 77 -9.52 2.86 -7.27
N GLY A 78 -9.97 1.66 -6.90
CA GLY A 78 -10.83 1.42 -5.74
C GLY A 78 -12.25 1.98 -5.77
N ASP A 79 -12.57 2.95 -6.63
CA ASP A 79 -13.91 3.55 -6.70
C ASP A 79 -14.81 2.85 -7.74
N PHE A 80 -15.69 2.00 -7.23
CA PHE A 80 -16.67 1.21 -7.97
C PHE A 80 -18.09 1.82 -7.95
N ARG A 81 -18.27 3.04 -7.42
CA ARG A 81 -19.58 3.75 -7.33
C ARG A 81 -20.18 4.11 -8.69
N ARG A 82 -19.36 4.07 -9.75
CA ARG A 82 -19.70 4.46 -11.12
C ARG A 82 -19.38 3.29 -12.05
N PRO A 83 -20.14 3.07 -13.14
CA PRO A 83 -19.86 1.99 -14.07
C PRO A 83 -18.55 2.27 -14.84
N ARG A 84 -17.61 1.32 -14.79
CA ARG A 84 -16.31 1.37 -15.50
C ARG A 84 -16.46 1.86 -16.96
N PRO A 85 -15.60 2.76 -17.46
CA PRO A 85 -15.65 3.16 -18.86
C PRO A 85 -15.29 2.00 -19.79
N LYS A 86 -15.84 2.03 -21.01
CA LYS A 86 -15.40 1.15 -22.11
C LYS A 86 -14.17 1.76 -22.78
N ILE A 87 -13.32 0.93 -23.39
CA ILE A 87 -12.24 1.41 -24.26
C ILE A 87 -12.60 1.29 -25.75
N ARG A 88 -12.04 2.18 -26.57
CA ARG A 88 -12.02 2.06 -28.04
C ARG A 88 -10.67 2.50 -28.60
N LEU A 89 -10.15 1.73 -29.56
CA LEU A 89 -9.12 2.21 -30.49
C LEU A 89 -9.80 3.00 -31.62
N VAL A 90 -9.13 4.03 -32.16
CA VAL A 90 -9.59 4.82 -33.31
C VAL A 90 -8.42 5.27 -34.19
N GLN A 91 -8.71 5.65 -35.44
CA GLN A 91 -7.73 6.11 -36.42
C GLN A 91 -7.65 7.64 -36.58
N SER A 92 -8.21 8.41 -35.64
CA SER A 92 -7.94 9.86 -35.56
C SER A 92 -6.51 10.11 -35.09
N GLU A 93 -5.98 11.29 -35.38
CA GLU A 93 -4.63 11.72 -34.99
C GLU A 93 -4.65 13.12 -34.33
N GLU A 94 -5.70 13.41 -33.56
CA GLU A 94 -6.04 14.74 -33.04
C GLU A 94 -5.81 14.90 -31.54
N ASN A 95 -5.99 13.83 -30.76
CA ASN A 95 -6.17 13.93 -29.30
C ASN A 95 -5.11 13.13 -28.50
N VAL A 96 -4.44 12.16 -29.11
CA VAL A 96 -3.65 11.08 -28.49
C VAL A 96 -4.52 10.13 -27.65
N ALA A 97 -5.22 10.68 -26.66
CA ALA A 97 -6.24 10.02 -25.85
C ALA A 97 -7.37 11.01 -25.49
N SER A 98 -8.55 10.47 -25.18
CA SER A 98 -9.68 11.25 -24.66
C SER A 98 -10.68 10.39 -23.89
N TYR A 99 -11.11 10.83 -22.71
CA TYR A 99 -12.31 10.36 -22.04
C TYR A 99 -13.53 11.17 -22.51
N ARG A 100 -14.66 10.49 -22.74
CA ARG A 100 -15.91 11.06 -23.24
C ARG A 100 -17.02 10.88 -22.20
N PRO A 101 -17.31 11.86 -21.33
CA PRO A 101 -18.18 11.68 -20.17
C PRO A 101 -19.62 11.31 -20.47
N ARG A 102 -20.13 11.68 -21.66
CA ARG A 102 -21.50 11.40 -22.12
C ARG A 102 -21.71 9.94 -22.54
N THR A 103 -20.71 9.32 -23.15
CA THR A 103 -20.77 7.92 -23.62
C THR A 103 -20.08 6.94 -22.68
N ASN A 104 -19.34 7.45 -21.68
CA ASN A 104 -18.51 6.67 -20.76
C ASN A 104 -17.48 5.79 -21.49
N VAL A 105 -16.73 6.41 -22.40
CA VAL A 105 -15.72 5.76 -23.23
C VAL A 105 -14.38 6.48 -23.08
N ILE A 106 -13.31 5.73 -22.84
CA ILE A 106 -11.92 6.15 -23.07
C ILE A 106 -11.56 5.76 -24.51
N VAL A 107 -11.04 6.72 -25.27
CA VAL A 107 -10.62 6.55 -26.66
C VAL A 107 -9.10 6.72 -26.72
N ILE A 108 -8.42 5.75 -27.30
CA ILE A 108 -6.99 5.79 -27.61
C ILE A 108 -6.83 5.82 -29.14
N GLU A 109 -5.95 6.68 -29.64
CA GLU A 109 -5.62 6.74 -31.05
C GLU A 109 -4.59 5.65 -31.41
N GLU A 110 -4.76 4.96 -32.55
CA GLU A 110 -3.87 3.88 -32.99
C GLU A 110 -2.40 4.35 -33.05
N LYS A 111 -2.20 5.62 -33.45
CA LYS A 111 -0.91 6.30 -33.47
C LYS A 111 -0.30 6.49 -32.08
N ALA A 112 -1.11 6.77 -31.05
CA ALA A 112 -0.67 6.80 -29.65
C ALA A 112 -0.29 5.41 -29.15
N PHE A 113 -1.05 4.38 -29.56
CA PHE A 113 -0.74 2.98 -29.24
C PHE A 113 0.60 2.53 -29.85
N GLN A 114 0.86 2.83 -31.13
CA GLN A 114 2.18 2.55 -31.74
C GLN A 114 3.32 3.37 -31.10
N ALA A 115 3.08 4.62 -30.71
CA ALA A 115 4.06 5.45 -29.98
C ALA A 115 4.47 4.80 -28.65
N CYS A 116 3.51 4.27 -27.87
CA CYS A 116 3.83 3.54 -26.65
C CYS A 116 4.64 2.26 -26.92
N ARG A 117 4.40 1.56 -28.03
CA ARG A 117 5.14 0.35 -28.43
C ARG A 117 6.63 0.60 -28.73
N THR A 118 7.07 1.84 -28.93
CA THR A 118 8.51 2.14 -29.09
C THR A 118 9.33 2.01 -27.81
N PHE A 119 8.68 1.93 -26.65
CA PHE A 119 9.34 1.76 -25.34
C PHE A 119 9.72 0.30 -24.99
N GLY A 120 9.49 -0.64 -25.90
CA GLY A 120 9.89 -2.05 -25.75
C GLY A 120 9.31 -2.70 -24.48
N LYS A 121 10.19 -3.07 -23.54
CA LYS A 121 9.77 -3.68 -22.26
C LYS A 121 8.90 -2.77 -21.38
N ASP A 122 8.97 -1.46 -21.57
CA ASP A 122 8.20 -0.48 -20.78
C ASP A 122 6.90 -0.03 -21.49
N SER A 123 6.60 -0.57 -22.68
CA SER A 123 5.43 -0.17 -23.49
C SER A 123 4.09 -0.33 -22.80
N THR A 124 3.87 -1.44 -22.07
CA THR A 124 2.63 -1.62 -21.28
C THR A 124 2.51 -0.58 -20.18
N ALA A 125 3.62 -0.14 -19.58
CA ALA A 125 3.60 0.90 -18.55
C ALA A 125 3.30 2.30 -19.14
N MET A 126 3.73 2.58 -20.38
CA MET A 126 3.36 3.82 -21.08
C MET A 126 1.88 3.84 -21.50
N LEU A 127 1.34 2.70 -21.97
CA LEU A 127 -0.11 2.54 -22.19
C LEU A 127 -0.89 2.65 -20.88
N ALA A 128 -0.37 2.06 -19.79
CA ALA A 128 -0.99 2.14 -18.49
C ALA A 128 -1.08 3.58 -17.98
N PHE A 129 0.00 4.37 -18.16
CA PHE A 129 0.02 5.79 -17.81
C PHE A 129 -1.04 6.59 -18.58
N LEU A 130 -1.08 6.44 -19.91
CA LEU A 130 -2.04 7.14 -20.77
C LEU A 130 -3.50 6.80 -20.40
N LEU A 131 -3.77 5.53 -20.06
CA LEU A 131 -5.07 5.10 -19.56
C LEU A 131 -5.37 5.57 -18.14
N GLY A 132 -4.36 5.66 -17.27
CA GLY A 132 -4.50 6.17 -15.90
C GLY A 132 -4.82 7.67 -15.85
N HIS A 133 -4.28 8.45 -16.78
CA HIS A 133 -4.63 9.86 -16.98
C HIS A 133 -6.13 10.01 -17.36
N GLU A 134 -6.59 9.35 -18.42
CA GLU A 134 -7.99 9.44 -18.85
C GLU A 134 -8.98 8.81 -17.84
N LEU A 135 -8.56 7.76 -17.13
CA LEU A 135 -9.32 7.18 -16.04
C LEU A 135 -9.42 8.14 -14.83
N THR A 136 -8.42 8.99 -14.60
CA THR A 136 -8.51 10.06 -13.61
C THR A 136 -9.57 11.08 -14.00
N HIS A 137 -9.61 11.50 -15.27
CA HIS A 137 -10.67 12.39 -15.78
C HIS A 137 -12.08 11.78 -15.65
N TYR A 138 -12.21 10.45 -15.74
CA TYR A 138 -13.44 9.71 -15.42
C TYR A 138 -13.86 9.82 -13.94
N TYR A 139 -12.90 9.80 -13.00
CA TYR A 139 -13.18 10.00 -11.58
C TYR A 139 -13.49 11.48 -11.25
N GLN A 140 -12.66 12.41 -11.73
CA GLN A 140 -12.83 13.86 -11.49
C GLN A 140 -14.12 14.40 -12.11
N ARG A 141 -14.35 14.14 -13.41
CA ARG A 141 -15.58 14.45 -14.17
C ARG A 141 -16.07 15.91 -14.05
N THR A 142 -15.14 16.86 -13.88
CA THR A 142 -15.36 18.25 -13.46
C THR A 142 -16.16 19.12 -14.44
N THR A 143 -16.04 18.89 -15.75
CA THR A 143 -16.66 19.75 -16.79
C THR A 143 -17.79 19.08 -17.57
N GLY A 144 -17.83 17.74 -17.59
CA GLY A 144 -18.73 16.96 -18.47
C GLY A 144 -18.39 17.01 -19.96
N GLU A 145 -17.32 17.72 -20.35
CA GLU A 145 -16.79 17.80 -21.72
C GLU A 145 -15.80 16.65 -22.02
N THR A 146 -15.55 16.39 -23.30
CA THR A 146 -14.50 15.44 -23.72
C THR A 146 -13.13 16.02 -23.40
N THR A 147 -12.22 15.20 -22.87
CA THR A 147 -10.81 15.58 -22.63
C THR A 147 -9.94 15.42 -23.88
N ASN A 148 -8.74 16.00 -23.87
CA ASN A 148 -7.75 15.84 -24.94
C ASN A 148 -6.34 15.88 -24.33
N PHE A 149 -5.67 14.72 -24.26
CA PHE A 149 -4.35 14.56 -23.65
C PHE A 149 -3.25 15.44 -24.27
N LEU A 150 -3.40 15.75 -25.56
CA LEU A 150 -2.45 16.54 -26.36
C LEU A 150 -2.63 18.05 -26.16
N ALA A 151 -3.88 18.53 -26.13
CA ALA A 151 -4.22 19.92 -25.82
C ALA A 151 -4.02 20.25 -24.33
N TYR A 152 -4.20 19.26 -23.44
CA TYR A 152 -3.91 19.37 -22.01
C TYR A 152 -4.59 20.63 -21.42
N HIS A 153 -3.88 21.43 -20.65
CA HIS A 153 -4.41 22.65 -20.04
C HIS A 153 -4.88 23.75 -21.03
N GLN A 154 -4.54 23.64 -22.32
CA GLN A 154 -5.04 24.56 -23.36
C GLN A 154 -6.33 24.07 -24.04
N HIS A 155 -6.82 22.88 -23.66
CA HIS A 155 -8.18 22.45 -23.99
C HIS A 155 -9.22 23.36 -23.32
N ARG A 156 -10.41 23.47 -23.92
CA ARG A 156 -11.52 24.22 -23.34
C ARG A 156 -11.85 23.71 -21.93
N ASN A 157 -12.01 24.64 -20.99
CA ASN A 157 -12.33 24.39 -19.58
C ASN A 157 -11.35 23.47 -18.82
N ALA A 158 -10.18 23.16 -19.40
CA ALA A 158 -9.11 22.50 -18.67
C ALA A 158 -8.37 23.50 -17.75
N ASN A 159 -7.69 22.97 -16.73
CA ASN A 159 -6.84 23.74 -15.82
C ASN A 159 -5.54 22.98 -15.62
N LEU A 160 -4.41 23.67 -15.72
CA LEU A 160 -3.07 23.09 -15.58
C LEU A 160 -2.91 22.27 -14.30
N GLU A 161 -3.47 22.71 -13.18
CA GLU A 161 -3.40 21.96 -11.91
C GLU A 161 -4.28 20.69 -11.93
N SER A 162 -5.43 20.72 -12.61
CA SER A 162 -6.28 19.52 -12.80
C SER A 162 -5.59 18.48 -13.67
N GLU A 163 -4.91 18.95 -14.73
CA GLU A 163 -4.17 18.13 -15.69
C GLU A 163 -2.86 17.56 -15.08
N ILE A 164 -2.16 18.33 -14.25
CA ILE A 164 -1.04 17.83 -13.43
C ILE A 164 -1.54 16.78 -12.45
N ASN A 165 -2.71 16.97 -11.82
CA ASN A 165 -3.29 15.97 -10.92
C ASN A 165 -3.80 14.72 -11.66
N ALA A 166 -4.23 14.83 -12.93
CA ALA A 166 -4.51 13.69 -13.80
C ALA A 166 -3.24 12.89 -14.15
N ASP A 167 -2.14 13.57 -14.49
CA ASP A 167 -0.84 12.93 -14.68
C ASP A 167 -0.34 12.26 -13.37
N LEU A 168 -0.51 12.92 -12.20
CA LEU A 168 -0.10 12.36 -10.90
C LEU A 168 -0.93 11.14 -10.47
N GLN A 169 -2.25 11.22 -10.49
CA GLN A 169 -3.11 10.09 -10.14
C GLN A 169 -2.95 8.93 -11.13
N GLY A 170 -2.72 9.22 -12.42
CA GLY A 170 -2.33 8.21 -13.41
C GLY A 170 -1.09 7.41 -13.02
N ILE A 171 -0.06 8.07 -12.47
CA ILE A 171 1.15 7.41 -11.93
C ILE A 171 0.82 6.54 -10.70
N PHE A 172 -0.06 6.99 -9.80
CA PHE A 172 -0.47 6.19 -8.63
C PHE A 172 -1.25 4.94 -9.01
N LEU A 173 -2.25 5.05 -9.89
CA LEU A 173 -3.01 3.90 -10.42
C LEU A 173 -2.08 2.87 -11.06
N CYS A 174 -1.07 3.34 -11.80
CA CYS A 174 -0.07 2.49 -12.40
C CYS A 174 0.86 1.82 -11.38
N HIS A 175 1.33 2.55 -10.36
CA HIS A 175 2.17 2.01 -9.28
C HIS A 175 1.46 0.88 -8.53
N LEU A 176 0.20 1.09 -8.16
CA LEU A 176 -0.65 0.10 -7.49
C LEU A 176 -0.94 -1.11 -8.39
N SER A 177 -0.98 -0.91 -9.71
CA SER A 177 -1.04 -1.98 -10.73
C SER A 177 0.32 -2.61 -11.05
N GLY A 178 1.42 -2.20 -10.41
CA GLY A 178 2.77 -2.75 -10.58
C GLY A 178 3.61 -2.12 -11.71
N TYR A 179 3.09 -1.16 -12.47
CA TYR A 179 3.74 -0.50 -13.61
C TYR A 179 4.75 0.59 -13.16
N ASN A 180 5.73 0.18 -12.37
CA ASN A 180 6.57 1.05 -11.53
C ASN A 180 7.60 1.95 -12.23
N ARG A 181 7.81 1.80 -13.55
CA ARG A 181 8.92 2.48 -14.27
C ARG A 181 8.54 3.76 -15.02
N ILE A 182 7.32 4.26 -14.82
CA ILE A 182 6.77 5.40 -15.57
C ILE A 182 7.50 6.72 -15.28
N ARG A 183 7.67 7.08 -14.00
CA ARG A 183 8.23 8.37 -13.55
C ARG A 183 9.47 8.86 -14.35
N PRO A 184 10.57 8.09 -14.48
CA PRO A 184 11.76 8.52 -15.22
C PRO A 184 11.61 8.52 -16.76
N LEU A 185 10.51 8.00 -17.29
CA LEU A 185 10.22 7.95 -18.73
C LEU A 185 9.25 9.04 -19.19
N LEU A 186 8.54 9.73 -18.28
CA LEU A 186 7.52 10.74 -18.62
C LEU A 186 7.99 11.84 -19.60
N PRO A 187 9.17 12.47 -19.42
CA PRO A 187 9.64 13.46 -20.41
C PRO A 187 9.89 12.83 -21.79
N GLN A 188 10.42 11.61 -21.82
CA GLN A 188 10.69 10.86 -23.07
C GLN A 188 9.39 10.40 -23.75
N PHE A 189 8.34 10.14 -22.97
CA PHE A 189 6.99 9.84 -23.47
C PHE A 189 6.37 11.05 -24.16
N ILE A 190 6.44 12.24 -23.56
CA ILE A 190 6.04 13.49 -24.22
C ILE A 190 6.86 13.71 -25.50
N ASP A 191 8.19 13.60 -25.43
CA ASP A 191 9.07 13.76 -26.59
C ASP A 191 8.72 12.75 -27.72
N ARG A 192 8.34 11.51 -27.37
CA ARG A 192 7.86 10.50 -28.34
C ARG A 192 6.50 10.86 -28.94
N ILE A 193 5.53 11.31 -28.14
CA ILE A 193 4.21 11.71 -28.64
C ILE A 193 4.33 12.88 -29.63
N TYR A 194 5.04 13.95 -29.28
CA TYR A 194 5.25 15.07 -30.20
C TYR A 194 6.02 14.65 -31.46
N GLN A 195 7.00 13.74 -31.35
CA GLN A 195 7.67 13.17 -32.52
C GLN A 195 6.71 12.38 -33.43
N THR A 196 5.91 11.46 -32.87
CA THR A 196 5.02 10.60 -33.67
C THR A 196 3.92 11.41 -34.35
N TYR A 197 3.39 12.44 -33.68
CA TYR A 197 2.35 13.33 -34.22
C TYR A 197 2.92 14.46 -35.12
N GLN A 198 4.23 14.51 -35.32
CA GLN A 198 4.92 15.52 -36.14
C GLN A 198 4.68 16.95 -35.64
N LEU A 199 4.77 17.16 -34.32
CA LEU A 199 4.48 18.42 -33.63
C LEU A 199 5.71 19.11 -33.04
N GLN A 200 6.91 18.59 -33.30
CA GLN A 200 8.17 19.25 -32.91
C GLN A 200 8.25 20.65 -33.54
N GLU A 201 8.75 21.63 -32.79
CA GLU A 201 8.85 23.06 -33.15
C GLU A 201 7.55 23.78 -33.58
N LYS A 202 6.42 23.08 -33.72
CA LYS A 202 5.14 23.69 -34.06
C LYS A 202 4.59 24.48 -32.86
N THR A 203 4.16 25.70 -33.12
CA THR A 203 3.30 26.48 -32.23
C THR A 203 1.90 26.46 -32.82
N LEU A 204 0.95 25.80 -32.15
CA LEU A 204 -0.45 25.70 -32.58
C LEU A 204 -1.35 26.43 -31.59
N ALA A 205 -2.48 26.97 -32.07
CA ALA A 205 -3.48 27.53 -31.17
C ALA A 205 -4.17 26.41 -30.37
N ASN A 206 -4.31 26.59 -29.06
CA ASN A 206 -4.91 25.64 -28.11
C ASN A 206 -4.12 24.34 -27.90
N TYR A 207 -2.81 24.32 -28.18
CA TYR A 207 -1.92 23.21 -27.83
C TYR A 207 -0.60 23.73 -27.22
N PRO A 208 -0.18 23.23 -26.04
CA PRO A 208 1.10 23.57 -25.44
C PRO A 208 2.27 23.11 -26.29
N LYS A 209 3.42 23.77 -26.15
CA LYS A 209 4.65 23.40 -26.87
C LYS A 209 5.26 22.11 -26.31
N GLN A 210 6.07 21.41 -27.11
CA GLN A 210 6.76 20.20 -26.65
C GLN A 210 7.63 20.48 -25.42
N THR A 211 8.38 21.58 -25.42
CA THR A 211 9.22 22.04 -24.30
C THR A 211 8.42 22.27 -23.02
N GLU A 212 7.22 22.82 -23.16
CA GLU A 212 6.27 23.13 -22.08
C GLU A 212 5.62 21.87 -21.49
N ARG A 213 5.07 20.95 -22.31
CA ARG A 213 4.60 19.64 -21.80
C ARG A 213 5.73 18.82 -21.19
N ARG A 214 6.96 18.95 -21.69
CA ARG A 214 8.15 18.31 -21.13
C ARG A 214 8.57 18.91 -19.79
N GLN A 215 8.40 20.22 -19.59
CA GLN A 215 8.56 20.87 -18.28
C GLN A 215 7.47 20.41 -17.30
N HIS A 216 6.21 20.31 -17.73
CA HIS A 216 5.13 19.75 -16.91
C HIS A 216 5.39 18.28 -16.53
N ALA A 217 5.90 17.45 -17.44
CA ALA A 217 6.29 16.07 -17.14
C ALA A 217 7.42 15.96 -16.09
N LEU A 218 8.38 16.90 -16.09
CA LEU A 218 9.42 16.98 -15.05
C LEU A 218 8.86 17.45 -13.69
N LEU A 219 7.93 18.40 -13.69
CA LEU A 219 7.23 18.84 -12.46
C LEU A 219 6.37 17.72 -11.87
N VAL A 220 5.63 16.99 -12.72
CA VAL A 220 4.87 15.79 -12.35
C VAL A 220 5.79 14.72 -11.76
N GLN A 221 6.95 14.47 -12.36
CA GLN A 221 7.94 13.53 -11.83
C GLN A 221 8.36 13.93 -10.40
N GLN A 222 8.77 15.19 -10.20
CA GLN A 222 9.19 15.71 -8.89
C GLN A 222 8.07 15.66 -7.84
N ARG A 223 6.84 16.06 -8.20
CA ARG A 223 5.67 15.99 -7.32
C ARG A 223 5.34 14.54 -6.95
N ALA A 224 5.38 13.61 -7.91
CA ALA A 224 5.17 12.19 -7.64
C ALA A 224 6.25 11.63 -6.70
N ASP A 225 7.53 11.95 -6.95
CA ASP A 225 8.66 11.54 -6.10
C ASP A 225 8.45 12.01 -4.64
N THR A 226 8.01 13.26 -4.42
CA THR A 226 7.62 13.80 -3.10
C THR A 226 6.47 13.01 -2.47
N LEU A 227 5.38 12.76 -3.21
CA LEU A 227 4.21 12.05 -2.68
C LEU A 227 4.54 10.59 -2.32
N PHE A 228 5.43 9.93 -3.07
CA PHE A 228 5.96 8.61 -2.71
C PHE A 228 6.79 8.63 -1.42
N HIS A 229 7.58 9.70 -1.17
CA HIS A 229 8.30 9.87 0.09
C HIS A 229 7.33 10.10 1.27
N VAL A 230 6.30 10.93 1.10
CA VAL A 230 5.26 11.13 2.13
C VAL A 230 4.53 9.82 2.47
N PHE A 231 4.13 9.05 1.46
CA PHE A 231 3.45 7.75 1.63
C PHE A 231 4.34 6.71 2.33
N GLN A 232 5.62 6.62 1.92
CA GLN A 232 6.60 5.76 2.59
C GLN A 232 6.81 6.20 4.05
N ALA A 233 6.94 7.51 4.29
CA ALA A 233 7.11 8.04 5.63
C ALA A 233 5.91 7.70 6.53
N ALA A 234 4.68 7.90 6.04
CA ALA A 234 3.45 7.58 6.77
C ALA A 234 3.39 6.09 7.17
N THR A 235 3.78 5.21 6.25
CA THR A 235 3.78 3.76 6.47
C THR A 235 4.76 3.37 7.59
N TYR A 236 6.01 3.86 7.55
CA TYR A 236 7.00 3.55 8.59
C TYR A 236 6.73 4.27 9.91
N LEU A 237 6.22 5.52 9.90
CA LEU A 237 5.79 6.23 11.10
C LEU A 237 4.69 5.46 11.85
N THR A 238 3.72 4.89 11.13
CA THR A 238 2.72 4.00 11.75
C THR A 238 3.37 2.78 12.39
N GLY A 239 4.36 2.18 11.72
CA GLY A 239 5.17 1.07 12.26
C GLY A 239 6.11 1.44 13.42
N PHE A 240 6.30 2.73 13.72
CA PHE A 240 7.03 3.24 14.89
C PHE A 240 6.10 3.80 15.99
N GLY A 241 4.77 3.64 15.86
CA GLY A 241 3.80 4.19 16.82
C GLY A 241 3.53 5.69 16.67
N LYS A 242 4.00 6.33 15.60
CA LYS A 242 3.92 7.77 15.35
C LYS A 242 2.68 8.14 14.54
N TYR A 243 1.51 7.98 15.14
CA TYR A 243 0.25 8.00 14.40
C TYR A 243 -0.23 9.39 14.01
N GLU A 244 0.03 10.41 14.81
CA GLU A 244 -0.30 11.79 14.46
C GLU A 244 0.60 12.31 13.34
N GLU A 245 1.89 12.00 13.38
CA GLU A 245 2.83 12.26 12.29
C GLU A 245 2.43 11.50 11.01
N ALA A 246 2.07 10.22 11.12
CA ALA A 246 1.60 9.42 9.98
C ALA A 246 0.26 9.91 9.41
N ALA A 247 -0.67 10.36 10.25
CA ALA A 247 -1.95 10.92 9.82
C ALA A 247 -1.77 12.26 9.11
N ALA A 248 -0.82 13.11 9.54
CA ALA A 248 -0.44 14.30 8.79
C ALA A 248 0.10 13.94 7.40
N CYS A 249 0.96 12.91 7.29
CA CYS A 249 1.44 12.44 5.99
C CYS A 249 0.31 11.95 5.07
N PHE A 250 -0.60 11.06 5.52
CA PHE A 250 -1.71 10.62 4.67
C PHE A 250 -2.74 11.74 4.41
N GLY A 251 -2.93 12.67 5.34
CA GLY A 251 -3.77 13.85 5.15
C GLY A 251 -3.27 14.76 4.04
N TYR A 252 -1.94 14.94 3.94
CA TYR A 252 -1.29 15.65 2.83
C TYR A 252 -1.50 14.99 1.46
N LEU A 253 -1.68 13.66 1.42
CA LEU A 253 -1.93 12.94 0.15
C LEU A 253 -3.37 13.10 -0.37
N LEU A 254 -4.36 13.20 0.52
CA LEU A 254 -5.79 13.19 0.15
C LEU A 254 -6.19 14.19 -0.96
N PRO A 255 -5.73 15.46 -0.97
CA PRO A 255 -6.13 16.42 -2.01
C PRO A 255 -5.64 16.06 -3.43
N VAL A 256 -4.60 15.23 -3.54
CA VAL A 256 -4.00 14.81 -4.82
C VAL A 256 -4.37 13.37 -5.18
N TYR A 257 -4.51 12.49 -4.17
CA TYR A 257 -4.87 11.09 -4.35
C TYR A 257 -5.76 10.58 -3.20
N ALA A 258 -7.07 10.62 -3.42
CA ALA A 258 -8.10 10.11 -2.50
C ALA A 258 -8.48 8.64 -2.79
N GLY A 259 -7.50 7.74 -2.83
CA GLY A 259 -7.73 6.30 -2.98
C GLY A 259 -8.49 5.70 -1.78
N GLN A 260 -9.16 4.56 -1.99
CA GLN A 260 -9.73 3.75 -0.88
C GLN A 260 -8.62 3.41 0.14
N GLU A 261 -7.40 3.28 -0.35
CA GLU A 261 -6.16 3.00 0.36
C GLU A 261 -5.90 4.09 1.40
N VAL A 262 -5.81 5.35 0.96
CA VAL A 262 -5.51 6.53 1.80
C VAL A 262 -6.62 6.76 2.83
N HIS A 263 -7.89 6.60 2.46
CA HIS A 263 -9.00 6.69 3.40
C HIS A 263 -8.96 5.59 4.46
N ASN A 264 -8.74 4.33 4.08
CA ASN A 264 -8.63 3.23 5.03
C ASN A 264 -7.41 3.39 5.96
N ASN A 265 -6.29 3.88 5.44
CA ASN A 265 -5.09 4.23 6.22
C ASN A 265 -5.39 5.28 7.30
N LEU A 266 -6.03 6.39 6.93
CA LEU A 266 -6.45 7.42 7.89
C LEU A 266 -7.45 6.91 8.92
N GLY A 267 -8.41 6.07 8.49
CA GLY A 267 -9.36 5.44 9.39
C GLY A 267 -8.67 4.65 10.51
N VAL A 268 -7.71 3.81 10.13
CA VAL A 268 -6.93 2.98 11.06
C VAL A 268 -5.98 3.81 11.94
N LEU A 269 -5.48 4.95 11.44
CA LEU A 269 -4.62 5.86 12.19
C LEU A 269 -5.37 6.65 13.26
N TYR A 270 -6.55 7.21 12.95
CA TYR A 270 -7.37 7.84 13.99
C TYR A 270 -7.85 6.81 15.02
N ALA A 271 -8.13 5.57 14.60
CA ALA A 271 -8.39 4.46 15.52
C ALA A 271 -7.16 4.05 16.37
N LEU A 272 -5.93 4.29 15.91
CA LEU A 272 -4.70 4.11 16.71
C LEU A 272 -4.54 5.21 17.75
N GLN A 273 -4.68 6.48 17.35
CA GLN A 273 -4.64 7.63 18.24
C GLN A 273 -5.70 7.49 19.36
N ALA A 274 -6.91 7.02 19.01
CA ALA A 274 -7.98 6.73 19.97
C ALA A 274 -7.62 5.66 21.01
N MET A 275 -6.81 4.66 20.66
CA MET A 275 -6.32 3.60 21.57
C MET A 275 -5.10 4.03 22.41
N GLN A 276 -4.54 5.22 22.17
CA GLN A 276 -3.35 5.75 22.87
C GLN A 276 -3.56 7.18 23.43
N VAL A 277 -4.81 7.64 23.51
CA VAL A 277 -5.16 9.01 23.93
C VAL A 277 -4.62 9.32 25.34
N GLY A 278 -4.01 10.49 25.50
CA GLY A 278 -3.35 10.88 26.76
C GLY A 278 -2.13 10.03 27.14
N GLY A 279 -1.60 9.19 26.23
CA GLY A 279 -0.60 8.17 26.56
C GLY A 279 -1.18 6.97 27.31
N LYS A 280 -2.51 6.82 27.33
CA LYS A 280 -3.24 5.76 28.04
C LYS A 280 -3.79 4.74 27.05
N HIS A 281 -3.95 3.51 27.53
CA HIS A 281 -4.46 2.38 26.75
C HIS A 281 -5.71 1.81 27.46
N PRO A 282 -6.90 2.36 27.18
CA PRO A 282 -8.09 2.14 28.01
C PRO A 282 -8.81 0.82 27.74
N ASP A 283 -8.82 0.35 26.50
CA ASP A 283 -9.46 -0.93 26.13
C ASP A 283 -8.56 -2.10 26.54
N LEU A 284 -9.14 -3.23 26.96
CA LEU A 284 -8.38 -4.43 27.30
C LEU A 284 -7.81 -5.14 26.06
N LEU A 285 -8.62 -5.26 25.01
CA LEU A 285 -8.39 -6.20 23.91
C LEU A 285 -7.55 -5.62 22.77
N TRP A 286 -7.07 -6.53 21.92
CA TRP A 286 -6.30 -6.30 20.72
C TRP A 286 -7.18 -6.52 19.49
N TYR A 287 -7.23 -5.52 18.61
CA TYR A 287 -8.15 -5.49 17.46
C TYR A 287 -7.37 -5.70 16.14
N PRO A 288 -7.89 -6.52 15.20
CA PRO A 288 -7.31 -6.70 13.87
C PRO A 288 -7.63 -5.50 12.96
N LEU A 289 -7.08 -4.32 13.29
CA LEU A 289 -7.19 -3.11 12.46
C LEU A 289 -6.06 -3.07 11.42
N GLU A 290 -6.40 -2.66 10.19
CA GLU A 290 -5.65 -2.95 8.97
C GLU A 290 -5.47 -1.74 8.04
N LEU A 291 -4.39 -0.96 8.18
CA LEU A 291 -3.91 -0.01 7.15
C LEU A 291 -3.96 -0.65 5.76
N ASP A 292 -4.45 0.08 4.77
CA ASP A 292 -4.29 -0.30 3.38
C ASP A 292 -2.99 0.23 2.80
N VAL A 293 -1.91 -0.29 3.39
CA VAL A 293 -0.67 -0.61 2.71
C VAL A 293 -0.13 -1.85 3.42
N TYR A 294 0.34 -1.63 4.65
CA TYR A 294 1.06 -2.53 5.56
C TYR A 294 0.83 -1.95 6.99
N THR A 295 0.37 -2.73 7.99
CA THR A 295 -0.35 -2.32 9.25
C THR A 295 -0.10 -3.24 10.45
N ARG A 296 -0.07 -2.96 11.77
CA ARG A 296 -0.43 -1.85 12.71
C ARG A 296 0.06 -2.22 14.14
N LEU A 297 0.24 -1.26 15.07
CA LEU A 297 0.99 -1.43 16.35
C LEU A 297 0.22 -1.84 17.66
N GLU A 298 0.93 -1.74 18.80
CA GLU A 298 0.87 -2.51 20.07
C GLU A 298 0.08 -1.86 21.25
N LYS A 299 -0.07 -2.60 22.37
CA LYS A 299 -0.69 -2.19 23.65
C LYS A 299 0.02 -2.76 24.90
N ALA A 300 -0.01 -2.00 26.00
CA ALA A 300 0.05 -2.48 27.38
C ALA A 300 -1.12 -1.84 28.20
N ARG A 301 -1.53 -2.36 29.36
CA ARG A 301 -2.66 -1.78 30.13
C ARG A 301 -2.32 -0.38 30.68
N GLY A 302 -3.23 0.58 30.51
CA GLY A 302 -3.10 1.96 31.03
C GLY A 302 -4.16 2.36 32.06
N ALA A 303 -4.01 3.55 32.65
CA ALA A 303 -4.99 4.13 33.57
C ALA A 303 -6.28 4.59 32.86
N PRO A 304 -7.42 4.76 33.58
CA PRO A 304 -8.66 5.28 33.00
C PRO A 304 -8.53 6.66 32.35
N LEU A 305 -9.40 6.91 31.37
CA LEU A 305 -9.52 8.22 30.73
C LEU A 305 -10.27 9.21 31.63
N THR A 306 -9.92 10.49 31.48
CA THR A 306 -10.74 11.63 31.90
C THR A 306 -11.80 11.94 30.84
N ASP A 307 -12.85 12.69 31.20
CA ASP A 307 -13.92 13.09 30.28
C ASP A 307 -13.41 13.81 29.02
N SER A 308 -12.32 14.59 29.15
CA SER A 308 -11.67 15.28 28.04
C SER A 308 -10.99 14.31 27.07
N GLU A 309 -10.21 13.36 27.59
CA GLU A 309 -9.58 12.29 26.80
C GLU A 309 -10.63 11.36 26.17
N GLN A 310 -11.72 11.07 26.87
CA GLN A 310 -12.83 10.27 26.34
C GLN A 310 -13.57 11.01 25.22
N LYS A 311 -13.78 12.32 25.34
CA LYS A 311 -14.34 13.15 24.26
C LYS A 311 -13.42 13.17 23.04
N GLN A 312 -12.11 13.35 23.25
CA GLN A 312 -11.11 13.28 22.18
C GLN A 312 -11.09 11.90 21.50
N ARG A 313 -11.13 10.80 22.28
CA ARG A 313 -11.24 9.43 21.76
C ARG A 313 -12.47 9.25 20.89
N ASN A 314 -13.62 9.75 21.32
CA ASN A 314 -14.87 9.64 20.57
C ASN A 314 -14.81 10.44 19.25
N THR A 315 -14.20 11.63 19.24
CA THR A 315 -13.95 12.39 17.99
C THR A 315 -13.03 11.64 17.03
N LEU A 316 -11.93 11.08 17.52
CA LEU A 316 -10.98 10.30 16.71
C LEU A 316 -11.65 9.05 16.12
N LEU A 317 -12.45 8.32 16.90
CA LEU A 317 -13.22 7.18 16.39
C LEU A 317 -14.30 7.60 15.39
N GLN A 318 -14.88 8.79 15.52
CA GLN A 318 -15.86 9.32 14.55
C GLN A 318 -15.20 9.64 13.20
N GLN A 319 -14.03 10.27 13.23
CA GLN A 319 -13.20 10.49 12.03
C GLN A 319 -12.76 9.16 11.40
N ALA A 320 -12.40 8.18 12.23
CA ALA A 320 -12.07 6.84 11.78
C ALA A 320 -13.24 6.19 11.03
N LEU A 321 -14.44 6.21 11.63
CA LEU A 321 -15.65 5.64 11.05
C LEU A 321 -16.02 6.34 9.73
N GLN A 322 -15.98 7.67 9.67
CA GLN A 322 -16.29 8.45 8.47
C GLN A 322 -15.38 8.08 7.27
N HIS A 323 -14.08 7.89 7.49
CA HIS A 323 -13.16 7.48 6.41
C HIS A 323 -13.36 6.01 5.99
N LEU A 324 -13.64 5.12 6.93
CA LEU A 324 -13.93 3.70 6.63
C LEU A 324 -15.25 3.53 5.88
N GLU A 325 -16.29 4.27 6.27
CA GLU A 325 -17.57 4.31 5.55
C GLU A 325 -17.42 4.99 4.17
N THR A 326 -16.50 5.95 4.02
CA THR A 326 -16.12 6.50 2.70
C THR A 326 -15.48 5.42 1.81
N ALA A 327 -14.52 4.65 2.33
CA ALA A 327 -13.86 3.56 1.62
C ALA A 327 -14.85 2.42 1.25
N LEU A 328 -15.77 2.06 2.14
CA LEU A 328 -16.83 1.09 1.85
C LEU A 328 -17.90 1.63 0.90
N THR A 329 -18.14 2.94 0.87
CA THR A 329 -18.99 3.56 -0.14
C THR A 329 -18.32 3.53 -1.52
N MET A 330 -16.98 3.72 -1.60
CA MET A 330 -16.19 3.54 -2.82
C MET A 330 -16.19 2.08 -3.29
N ASN A 331 -15.99 1.14 -2.36
CA ASN A 331 -15.90 -0.29 -2.61
C ASN A 331 -16.66 -1.10 -1.54
N PRO A 332 -17.95 -1.43 -1.79
CA PRO A 332 -18.76 -2.22 -0.84
C PRO A 332 -18.26 -3.65 -0.62
N GLY A 333 -17.31 -4.13 -1.44
CA GLY A 333 -16.66 -5.43 -1.27
C GLY A 333 -15.34 -5.38 -0.50
N TYR A 334 -14.96 -4.24 0.09
CA TYR A 334 -13.61 -4.07 0.62
C TYR A 334 -13.42 -4.64 2.04
N GLU A 335 -13.06 -5.93 2.10
CA GLU A 335 -12.89 -6.68 3.35
C GLU A 335 -12.00 -5.98 4.39
N PRO A 336 -10.83 -5.38 4.08
CA PRO A 336 -10.03 -4.65 5.06
C PRO A 336 -10.79 -3.49 5.70
N ALA A 337 -11.45 -2.63 4.90
CA ALA A 337 -12.23 -1.52 5.43
C ALA A 337 -13.47 -1.99 6.23
N GLN A 338 -14.06 -3.14 5.89
CA GLN A 338 -15.18 -3.72 6.62
C GLN A 338 -14.75 -4.30 7.98
N ILE A 339 -13.62 -5.03 8.02
CA ILE A 339 -12.97 -5.51 9.24
C ILE A 339 -12.62 -4.31 10.14
N ASN A 340 -12.06 -3.27 9.56
CA ASN A 340 -11.73 -2.03 10.27
C ASN A 340 -12.95 -1.31 10.82
N ARG A 341 -14.05 -1.24 10.05
CA ARG A 341 -15.31 -0.64 10.52
C ARG A 341 -15.85 -1.41 11.72
N TRP A 342 -15.86 -2.74 11.69
CA TRP A 342 -16.23 -3.55 12.86
C TRP A 342 -15.32 -3.28 14.07
N CYS A 343 -14.00 -3.21 13.89
CA CYS A 343 -13.08 -2.83 14.96
C CYS A 343 -13.38 -1.44 15.57
N VAL A 344 -13.65 -0.43 14.73
CA VAL A 344 -13.97 0.94 15.18
C VAL A 344 -15.33 0.99 15.89
N LEU A 345 -16.32 0.22 15.44
CA LEU A 345 -17.61 0.10 16.10
C LEU A 345 -17.50 -0.61 17.47
N LEU A 346 -16.66 -1.64 17.60
CA LEU A 346 -16.34 -2.27 18.89
C LEU A 346 -15.57 -1.31 19.82
N LEU A 347 -14.60 -0.54 19.29
CA LEU A 347 -13.92 0.53 20.04
C LEU A 347 -14.90 1.64 20.51
N PHE A 348 -15.96 1.90 19.76
CA PHE A 348 -17.07 2.78 20.15
C PHE A 348 -18.02 2.16 21.19
N GLY A 349 -17.90 0.87 21.50
CA GLY A 349 -18.83 0.16 22.39
C GLY A 349 -20.13 -0.31 21.71
N LYS A 350 -20.25 -0.23 20.38
CA LYS A 350 -21.44 -0.68 19.63
C LYS A 350 -21.49 -2.20 19.42
N ILE A 351 -21.34 -2.97 20.50
CA ILE A 351 -21.18 -4.43 20.45
C ILE A 351 -22.34 -5.10 19.70
N GLU A 352 -23.59 -4.78 20.05
CA GLU A 352 -24.79 -5.32 19.39
C GLU A 352 -24.88 -5.03 17.88
N GLU A 353 -24.41 -3.86 17.42
CA GLU A 353 -24.43 -3.49 16.00
C GLU A 353 -23.49 -4.41 15.22
N VAL A 354 -22.28 -4.62 15.78
CA VAL A 354 -21.25 -5.47 15.18
C VAL A 354 -21.65 -6.95 15.22
N GLU A 355 -22.25 -7.46 16.29
CA GLU A 355 -22.74 -8.85 16.31
C GLU A 355 -23.80 -9.09 15.23
N LYS A 356 -24.77 -8.18 15.09
CA LYS A 356 -25.84 -8.29 14.08
C LYS A 356 -25.28 -8.20 12.66
N GLU A 357 -24.24 -7.40 12.42
CA GLU A 357 -23.53 -7.39 11.13
C GLU A 357 -22.68 -8.65 10.89
N LEU A 358 -21.95 -9.13 11.90
CA LEU A 358 -21.12 -10.34 11.81
C LEU A 358 -21.97 -11.59 11.54
N GLN A 359 -23.12 -11.75 12.19
CA GLN A 359 -24.06 -12.85 11.91
C GLN A 359 -24.54 -12.85 10.44
N ARG A 360 -24.86 -11.67 9.90
CA ARG A 360 -25.36 -11.49 8.52
C ARG A 360 -24.27 -11.59 7.46
N SER A 361 -23.03 -11.28 7.81
CA SER A 361 -21.90 -11.25 6.88
C SER A 361 -21.55 -12.65 6.33
N LYS A 362 -21.49 -12.76 5.00
CA LYS A 362 -21.09 -14.00 4.29
C LYS A 362 -19.58 -14.23 4.25
N VAL A 363 -18.78 -13.30 4.79
CA VAL A 363 -17.31 -13.42 4.86
C VAL A 363 -16.90 -14.66 5.66
N LYS A 364 -15.93 -15.42 5.14
CA LYS A 364 -15.37 -16.63 5.76
C LYS A 364 -13.86 -16.46 5.97
N SER A 365 -13.48 -15.61 6.91
CA SER A 365 -12.09 -15.40 7.33
C SER A 365 -11.95 -15.61 8.85
N ASP A 366 -10.80 -16.09 9.31
CA ASP A 366 -10.54 -16.29 10.74
C ASP A 366 -10.51 -14.95 11.51
N ARG A 367 -10.21 -13.84 10.81
CA ARG A 367 -10.34 -12.47 11.31
C ARG A 367 -11.77 -12.12 11.72
N LYS A 368 -12.78 -12.62 10.98
CA LYS A 368 -14.20 -12.50 11.36
C LYS A 368 -14.50 -13.26 12.66
N LYS A 369 -13.94 -14.45 12.86
CA LYS A 369 -14.07 -15.21 14.12
C LYS A 369 -13.38 -14.49 15.28
N LEU A 370 -12.21 -13.90 15.04
CA LEU A 370 -11.47 -13.10 16.02
C LEU A 370 -12.32 -11.89 16.48
N LEU A 371 -12.98 -11.19 15.55
CA LEU A 371 -13.91 -10.10 15.88
C LEU A 371 -15.14 -10.56 16.67
N TRP A 372 -15.67 -11.75 16.35
CA TRP A 372 -16.76 -12.35 17.13
C TRP A 372 -16.32 -12.62 18.57
N ALA A 373 -15.15 -13.22 18.78
CA ALA A 373 -14.58 -13.44 20.11
C ALA A 373 -14.31 -12.12 20.87
N ILE A 374 -13.86 -11.06 20.18
CA ILE A 374 -13.70 -9.73 20.78
C ILE A 374 -15.06 -9.14 21.21
N ALA A 375 -16.11 -9.28 20.39
CA ALA A 375 -17.46 -8.84 20.74
C ALA A 375 -18.00 -9.59 21.98
N LYS A 376 -17.88 -10.93 22.01
CA LYS A 376 -18.28 -11.80 23.14
C LYS A 376 -17.47 -11.56 24.42
N ALA A 377 -16.20 -11.15 24.27
CA ALA A 377 -15.38 -10.71 25.40
C ALA A 377 -15.80 -9.32 25.94
N GLN A 378 -16.49 -8.50 25.14
CA GLN A 378 -16.95 -7.17 25.51
C GLN A 378 -18.40 -7.13 26.02
N SER A 379 -19.26 -8.07 25.62
CA SER A 379 -20.62 -8.20 26.18
C SER A 379 -20.60 -8.56 27.68
N GLY A 380 -19.50 -9.17 28.15
CA GLY A 380 -19.26 -9.52 29.57
C GLY A 380 -20.02 -10.77 30.04
N SER A 381 -21.20 -11.04 29.47
CA SER A 381 -21.97 -12.27 29.73
C SER A 381 -21.40 -13.51 29.05
N GLU A 382 -20.55 -13.36 28.01
CA GLU A 382 -20.17 -14.45 27.10
C GLU A 382 -18.64 -14.69 27.05
N GLN A 383 -17.91 -14.25 28.08
CA GLN A 383 -16.44 -14.39 28.17
C GLN A 383 -15.95 -15.85 27.99
N ALA A 384 -16.74 -16.85 28.41
CA ALA A 384 -16.41 -18.26 28.21
C ALA A 384 -16.44 -18.69 26.73
N GLU A 385 -17.41 -18.18 25.94
CA GLU A 385 -17.46 -18.40 24.48
C GLU A 385 -16.25 -17.76 23.80
N ALA A 386 -15.91 -16.52 24.20
CA ALA A 386 -14.76 -15.81 23.68
C ALA A 386 -13.44 -16.57 23.90
N ILE A 387 -13.23 -17.11 25.12
CA ILE A 387 -12.04 -17.91 25.47
C ILE A 387 -11.90 -19.15 24.58
N GLU A 388 -12.98 -19.91 24.37
CA GLU A 388 -12.94 -21.11 23.51
C GLU A 388 -12.68 -20.75 22.04
N ILE A 389 -13.24 -19.64 21.54
CA ILE A 389 -12.98 -19.18 20.17
C ILE A 389 -11.53 -18.68 20.03
N PHE A 390 -10.97 -17.97 21.02
CA PHE A 390 -9.55 -17.59 20.98
C PHE A 390 -8.65 -18.83 20.98
N ARG A 391 -8.88 -19.83 21.84
CA ARG A 391 -8.15 -21.12 21.84
C ARG A 391 -8.19 -21.81 20.48
N GLY A 392 -9.37 -21.88 19.85
CA GLY A 392 -9.51 -22.42 18.49
C GLY A 392 -8.78 -21.62 17.41
N LEU A 393 -8.52 -20.34 17.63
CA LEU A 393 -7.82 -19.45 16.69
C LEU A 393 -6.29 -19.46 16.86
N GLU A 394 -5.74 -19.91 17.99
CA GLU A 394 -4.28 -20.09 18.17
C GLU A 394 -3.65 -21.03 17.12
N GLN A 395 -4.47 -21.90 16.52
CA GLN A 395 -4.08 -22.84 15.46
C GLN A 395 -4.36 -22.32 14.04
N SER A 396 -4.77 -21.05 13.87
CA SER A 396 -5.09 -20.46 12.57
C SER A 396 -3.88 -20.45 11.63
N THR A 397 -4.14 -20.70 10.34
CA THR A 397 -3.14 -20.58 9.28
C THR A 397 -2.80 -19.11 8.98
N ASP A 398 -3.68 -18.16 9.33
CA ASP A 398 -3.31 -16.75 9.46
C ASP A 398 -2.58 -16.55 10.80
N LYS A 399 -1.24 -16.48 10.71
CA LYS A 399 -0.36 -16.25 11.86
C LYS A 399 -0.72 -15.01 12.66
N GLN A 400 -1.23 -13.95 12.01
CA GLN A 400 -1.65 -12.76 12.74
C GLN A 400 -2.87 -13.06 13.62
N VAL A 401 -3.84 -13.84 13.11
CA VAL A 401 -5.01 -14.23 13.89
C VAL A 401 -4.62 -15.13 15.05
N ALA A 402 -3.72 -16.08 14.83
CA ALA A 402 -3.17 -16.93 15.91
C ALA A 402 -2.48 -16.10 17.00
N THR A 403 -1.59 -15.17 16.63
CA THR A 403 -0.89 -14.31 17.59
C THR A 403 -1.83 -13.31 18.29
N LEU A 404 -2.83 -12.75 17.60
CA LEU A 404 -3.84 -11.89 18.25
C LEU A 404 -4.79 -12.67 19.15
N ALA A 405 -5.09 -13.93 18.84
CA ALA A 405 -5.86 -14.81 19.72
C ALA A 405 -5.09 -15.12 21.00
N GLN A 406 -3.79 -15.44 20.90
CA GLN A 406 -2.88 -15.58 22.05
C GLN A 406 -2.84 -14.33 22.91
N PHE A 407 -2.63 -13.15 22.32
CA PHE A 407 -2.62 -11.88 23.05
C PHE A 407 -3.96 -11.59 23.76
N ASN A 408 -5.10 -11.85 23.10
CA ASN A 408 -6.41 -11.64 23.70
C ASN A 408 -6.75 -12.67 24.80
N LEU A 409 -6.38 -13.94 24.62
CA LEU A 409 -6.56 -15.01 25.60
C LEU A 409 -5.81 -14.68 26.89
N ALA A 410 -4.50 -14.39 26.80
CA ALA A 410 -3.69 -13.97 27.94
C ALA A 410 -4.25 -12.70 28.61
N SER A 411 -4.68 -11.71 27.82
CA SER A 411 -5.29 -10.46 28.32
C SER A 411 -6.60 -10.71 29.11
N LEU A 412 -7.38 -11.73 28.76
CA LEU A 412 -8.59 -12.14 29.48
C LEU A 412 -8.31 -13.01 30.70
N LEU A 413 -7.26 -13.84 30.67
CA LEU A 413 -6.83 -14.67 31.79
C LEU A 413 -6.01 -13.89 32.84
N GLY A 414 -5.51 -12.70 32.47
CA GLY A 414 -4.64 -11.87 33.32
C GLY A 414 -3.16 -12.28 33.28
N GLU A 415 -2.75 -13.03 32.26
CA GLU A 415 -1.39 -13.55 32.11
C GLU A 415 -0.46 -12.51 31.47
N GLU A 416 0.76 -12.36 32.02
CA GLU A 416 1.80 -11.55 31.39
C GLU A 416 2.54 -12.36 30.32
N ILE A 417 2.43 -11.93 29.05
CA ILE A 417 3.22 -12.52 27.96
C ILE A 417 4.68 -12.03 28.06
N ALA A 418 5.55 -12.93 28.53
CA ALA A 418 6.97 -12.67 28.70
C ALA A 418 7.68 -12.48 27.35
N VAL A 419 8.31 -11.32 27.15
CA VAL A 419 9.05 -10.98 25.93
C VAL A 419 10.55 -11.20 26.12
N SER A 420 11.11 -12.19 25.45
CA SER A 420 12.56 -12.43 25.41
C SER A 420 13.28 -11.32 24.64
N PRO A 421 14.24 -10.58 25.25
CA PRO A 421 14.91 -9.46 24.60
C PRO A 421 15.90 -9.94 23.52
N VAL A 422 15.62 -9.62 22.25
CA VAL A 422 16.56 -9.86 21.14
C VAL A 422 17.65 -8.79 21.13
N ALA A 423 18.91 -9.21 21.27
CA ALA A 423 20.06 -8.33 21.11
C ALA A 423 20.35 -8.04 19.63
N CYS A 424 20.00 -6.85 19.15
CA CYS A 424 20.48 -6.37 17.86
C CYS A 424 21.88 -5.75 17.99
N LYS A 425 22.78 -6.10 17.07
CA LYS A 425 24.03 -5.38 16.80
C LYS A 425 24.08 -5.12 15.31
N MET A 426 24.23 -3.86 14.91
CA MET A 426 24.38 -3.48 13.51
C MET A 426 25.71 -4.00 12.96
N ALA A 427 25.72 -4.50 11.72
CA ALA A 427 26.93 -4.97 11.06
C ALA A 427 27.87 -3.83 10.59
N ASP A 428 27.34 -2.61 10.40
CA ASP A 428 28.14 -1.41 10.14
C ASP A 428 28.70 -0.83 11.44
N GLN A 429 30.02 -0.75 11.53
CA GLN A 429 30.74 -0.33 12.74
C GLN A 429 30.69 1.20 12.99
N ASN A 430 30.04 1.99 12.12
CA ASN A 430 29.79 3.42 12.34
C ASN A 430 28.42 3.71 13.01
N GLY A 431 27.66 2.67 13.36
CA GLY A 431 26.47 2.76 14.21
C GLY A 431 25.13 2.96 13.49
N TYR A 432 25.12 3.56 12.30
CA TYR A 432 23.89 3.85 11.54
C TYR A 432 24.05 3.63 10.03
N PRO A 433 22.97 3.32 9.29
CA PRO A 433 23.03 3.05 7.85
C PRO A 433 23.60 4.23 7.04
N ASP A 434 24.42 3.92 6.02
CA ASP A 434 25.13 4.91 5.19
C ASP A 434 25.93 5.97 5.99
N GLY A 435 26.32 5.66 7.23
CA GLY A 435 27.17 6.53 8.08
C GLY A 435 26.50 7.80 8.62
N VAL A 436 25.16 7.87 8.61
CA VAL A 436 24.38 9.01 9.15
C VAL A 436 24.70 9.26 10.63
N ARG A 437 24.74 10.54 11.04
CA ARG A 437 25.05 10.96 12.42
C ARG A 437 23.92 11.82 13.00
N LEU A 438 23.80 11.83 14.34
CA LEU A 438 22.77 12.62 15.05
C LEU A 438 22.76 14.12 14.71
N ARG A 439 23.90 14.70 14.30
CA ARG A 439 23.97 16.09 13.84
C ARG A 439 23.26 16.31 12.50
N ASP A 440 23.22 15.29 11.65
CA ASP A 440 22.62 15.33 10.31
C ASP A 440 21.08 15.34 10.40
N LEU A 441 20.52 15.08 11.59
CA LEU A 441 19.09 15.15 11.93
C LEU A 441 18.61 16.59 12.23
N ARG A 442 19.52 17.58 12.29
CA ARG A 442 19.22 18.98 12.61
C ARG A 442 19.37 19.89 11.38
N GLN A 443 18.55 19.67 10.37
CA GLN A 443 18.55 20.49 9.15
C GLN A 443 17.37 21.48 9.15
N PRO A 444 17.56 22.74 8.72
CA PRO A 444 16.47 23.70 8.55
C PRO A 444 15.67 23.44 7.25
N GLY A 445 14.42 23.88 7.21
CA GLY A 445 13.53 23.70 6.05
C GLY A 445 12.67 22.43 6.14
N GLY A 446 12.32 21.87 4.98
CA GLY A 446 11.36 20.76 4.85
C GLY A 446 9.99 21.21 4.35
N MET A 447 9.12 20.23 4.10
CA MET A 447 7.77 20.45 3.55
C MET A 447 6.73 20.42 4.68
N PRO A 448 5.88 21.46 4.81
CA PRO A 448 4.75 21.41 5.73
C PRO A 448 3.72 20.39 5.25
N LEU A 449 3.24 19.54 6.16
CA LEU A 449 2.18 18.56 5.90
C LEU A 449 0.78 19.07 6.29
N ASP A 450 0.72 20.16 7.07
CA ASP A 450 -0.51 20.85 7.45
C ASP A 450 -0.38 22.37 7.22
N GLU A 451 -1.51 23.03 6.94
CA GLU A 451 -1.57 24.46 6.62
C GLU A 451 -1.00 25.37 7.71
N ALA A 452 -1.01 24.91 8.96
CA ALA A 452 -0.50 25.65 10.11
C ALA A 452 1.02 25.44 10.33
N GLY A 453 1.70 24.68 9.47
CA GLY A 453 3.12 24.37 9.56
C GLY A 453 3.51 23.60 10.83
N LYS A 454 2.55 22.97 11.52
CA LYS A 454 2.77 22.28 12.81
C LYS A 454 3.56 20.99 12.64
N THR A 455 3.46 20.37 11.48
CA THR A 455 4.13 19.13 11.10
C THR A 455 4.93 19.36 9.82
N ILE A 456 6.24 19.17 9.88
CA ILE A 456 7.17 19.40 8.76
C ILE A 456 7.95 18.10 8.50
N LEU A 457 7.92 17.62 7.26
CA LEU A 457 8.66 16.45 6.80
C LEU A 457 9.88 16.85 5.97
N GLN A 458 11.00 16.21 6.25
CA GLN A 458 12.23 16.23 5.45
C GLN A 458 12.61 14.81 5.09
N TRP A 459 13.24 14.64 3.93
CA TRP A 459 13.89 13.39 3.56
C TRP A 459 15.23 13.67 2.86
N GLN A 460 16.15 12.71 2.95
CA GLN A 460 17.43 12.76 2.27
C GLN A 460 17.80 11.37 1.78
N GLU A 461 17.83 11.22 0.46
CA GLU A 461 18.33 10.01 -0.21
C GLU A 461 19.84 9.82 0.09
N LYS A 462 20.22 8.58 0.36
CA LYS A 462 21.59 8.12 0.60
C LYS A 462 21.93 7.01 -0.42
N LYS A 463 23.12 6.42 -0.31
CA LYS A 463 23.63 5.44 -1.28
C LYS A 463 22.80 4.14 -1.30
N HIS A 464 22.27 3.72 -0.15
CA HIS A 464 21.58 2.45 0.04
C HIS A 464 20.29 2.58 0.87
N SER A 465 19.90 3.80 1.21
CA SER A 465 18.84 4.10 2.18
C SER A 465 18.25 5.51 2.00
N THR A 466 17.11 5.77 2.63
CA THR A 466 16.45 7.08 2.66
C THR A 466 16.29 7.49 4.11
N LEU A 467 16.89 8.63 4.50
CA LEU A 467 16.71 9.22 5.83
C LEU A 467 15.44 10.09 5.82
N PHE A 468 14.58 9.92 6.81
CA PHE A 468 13.40 10.75 7.06
C PHE A 468 13.54 11.46 8.41
N ILE A 469 13.18 12.74 8.46
CA ILE A 469 13.13 13.55 9.66
C ILE A 469 11.76 14.25 9.67
N ILE A 470 11.01 14.12 10.76
CA ILE A 470 9.73 14.80 10.94
C ILE A 470 9.77 15.63 12.22
N ASN A 471 9.44 16.90 12.09
CA ASN A 471 9.30 17.84 13.21
C ASN A 471 7.82 18.13 13.41
N ARG A 472 7.28 17.75 14.56
CA ARG A 472 5.89 18.05 14.96
C ARG A 472 5.89 18.87 16.24
N LEU A 473 5.42 20.12 16.16
CA LEU A 473 5.35 21.07 17.29
C LEU A 473 6.69 21.24 18.03
N GLY A 474 7.82 21.18 17.31
CA GLY A 474 9.16 21.26 17.88
C GLY A 474 9.77 19.92 18.31
N GLN A 475 8.97 18.84 18.35
CA GLN A 475 9.47 17.49 18.63
C GLN A 475 9.98 16.85 17.33
N VAL A 476 11.28 16.56 17.26
CA VAL A 476 11.91 15.90 16.11
C VAL A 476 11.94 14.39 16.34
N SER A 477 11.34 13.64 15.41
CA SER A 477 11.52 12.19 15.27
C SER A 477 12.22 11.92 13.94
N ALA A 478 13.07 10.89 13.87
CA ALA A 478 13.73 10.51 12.63
C ALA A 478 13.85 9.00 12.50
N PHE A 479 13.94 8.52 11.27
CA PHE A 479 14.17 7.12 10.94
C PHE A 479 14.79 6.98 9.55
N GLN A 480 15.43 5.86 9.28
CA GLN A 480 16.12 5.60 8.02
C GLN A 480 15.65 4.27 7.43
N VAL A 481 15.14 4.30 6.20
CA VAL A 481 14.60 3.15 5.46
C VAL A 481 15.67 2.59 4.53
N VAL A 482 15.85 1.27 4.52
CA VAL A 482 16.91 0.56 3.82
C VAL A 482 16.31 -0.52 2.91
N PRO A 483 16.05 -0.21 1.63
CA PRO A 483 15.60 -1.19 0.63
C PRO A 483 16.77 -1.94 -0.04
N SER A 484 18.02 -1.68 0.37
CA SER A 484 19.22 -2.26 -0.25
C SER A 484 19.69 -3.54 0.44
N ALA A 485 20.04 -4.56 -0.36
CA ALA A 485 20.72 -5.76 0.13
C ALA A 485 22.22 -5.56 0.42
N ALA A 486 22.78 -4.37 0.13
CA ALA A 486 24.17 -4.04 0.45
C ALA A 486 24.37 -3.82 1.96
N LEU A 487 23.36 -3.30 2.65
CA LEU A 487 23.35 -3.11 4.10
C LEU A 487 22.52 -4.19 4.78
N ALA A 488 22.86 -4.51 6.02
CA ALA A 488 22.20 -5.53 6.82
C ALA A 488 22.26 -5.16 8.31
N ILE A 489 21.19 -5.48 9.05
CA ILE A 489 21.18 -5.34 10.52
C ILE A 489 22.11 -6.39 11.12
N GLN A 490 21.88 -7.65 10.76
CA GLN A 490 22.73 -8.81 11.05
C GLN A 490 22.93 -9.61 9.75
N PRO A 491 23.88 -10.56 9.66
CA PRO A 491 24.06 -11.37 8.45
C PRO A 491 22.78 -12.03 7.92
N ASP A 492 21.88 -12.44 8.81
CA ASP A 492 20.57 -13.05 8.51
C ASP A 492 19.43 -12.05 8.26
N ILE A 493 19.63 -10.75 8.55
CA ILE A 493 18.61 -9.70 8.39
C ILE A 493 19.07 -8.74 7.30
N ARG A 494 18.80 -9.14 6.05
CA ARG A 494 19.18 -8.46 4.81
C ARG A 494 18.07 -8.61 3.77
N VAL A 495 17.86 -7.58 2.96
CA VAL A 495 16.90 -7.60 1.84
C VAL A 495 17.19 -8.79 0.90
N GLY A 496 16.14 -9.49 0.48
CA GLY A 496 16.19 -10.69 -0.37
C GLY A 496 16.21 -12.03 0.38
N LEU A 497 16.61 -12.04 1.66
CA LEU A 497 16.58 -13.23 2.54
C LEU A 497 15.16 -13.47 3.08
N SER A 498 14.86 -14.71 3.45
CA SER A 498 13.61 -15.05 4.16
C SER A 498 13.79 -14.89 5.68
N LEU A 499 12.81 -14.28 6.37
CA LEU A 499 12.91 -14.08 7.82
C LEU A 499 12.79 -15.41 8.57
N LYS A 500 13.81 -15.74 9.37
CA LYS A 500 13.89 -17.01 10.13
C LYS A 500 12.97 -16.98 11.37
N SER A 501 12.38 -18.12 11.73
CA SER A 501 11.44 -18.24 12.86
C SER A 501 12.06 -17.94 14.23
N ASN A 502 13.35 -18.23 14.43
CA ASN A 502 14.02 -17.86 15.67
C ASN A 502 14.12 -16.33 15.87
N LEU A 503 14.07 -15.54 14.80
CA LEU A 503 13.97 -14.08 14.88
C LEU A 503 12.55 -13.60 15.15
N THR A 504 11.52 -14.29 14.64
CA THR A 504 10.13 -13.96 14.98
C THR A 504 9.84 -14.21 16.46
N ASN A 505 10.35 -15.31 17.02
CA ASN A 505 10.13 -15.75 18.41
C ASN A 505 10.61 -14.75 19.49
N GLY A 506 11.43 -13.75 19.15
CA GLY A 506 11.81 -12.65 20.04
C GLY A 506 11.44 -11.25 19.51
N ALA A 507 10.90 -11.16 18.28
CA ALA A 507 10.29 -9.95 17.74
C ALA A 507 8.80 -9.81 18.12
N HIS A 508 8.30 -10.64 19.04
CA HIS A 508 6.95 -10.61 19.60
C HIS A 508 6.72 -9.42 20.54
N ARG A 509 6.81 -8.23 19.96
CA ARG A 509 6.01 -7.07 20.35
C ARG A 509 5.10 -6.63 19.21
N LEU A 510 5.49 -6.86 17.95
CA LEU A 510 4.54 -6.70 16.85
C LEU A 510 4.89 -7.35 15.51
N SER A 511 3.89 -8.00 14.91
CA SER A 511 3.81 -8.30 13.48
C SER A 511 2.70 -7.48 12.81
N ILE A 512 3.02 -6.87 11.69
CA ILE A 512 2.18 -5.95 10.91
C ILE A 512 1.65 -6.69 9.66
N PRO A 513 0.39 -7.20 9.58
CA PRO A 513 -0.23 -7.69 8.34
C PRO A 513 -0.24 -6.68 7.18
N THR A 514 -0.49 -7.17 5.97
CA THR A 514 -0.47 -6.39 4.72
C THR A 514 -1.17 -7.20 3.63
N GLN A 515 -1.65 -6.56 2.56
CA GLN A 515 -2.19 -7.28 1.39
C GLN A 515 -1.19 -8.26 0.75
N SER A 516 0.10 -8.10 1.02
CA SER A 516 1.20 -8.76 0.31
C SER A 516 2.42 -9.06 1.18
N GLY A 517 2.30 -9.27 2.49
CA GLY A 517 3.45 -9.52 3.37
C GLY A 517 3.21 -9.31 4.86
N LEU A 518 4.28 -8.95 5.59
CA LEU A 518 4.28 -8.54 7.02
C LEU A 518 5.36 -7.45 7.28
N PHE A 519 5.14 -6.39 8.08
CA PHE A 519 6.28 -5.76 8.81
C PHE A 519 6.50 -6.45 10.17
N TRP A 520 7.66 -6.27 10.79
CA TRP A 520 7.99 -6.81 12.11
C TRP A 520 8.71 -5.74 12.94
N TYR A 521 8.19 -5.37 14.12
CA TYR A 521 8.81 -4.35 14.98
C TYR A 521 9.66 -4.99 16.08
N MET A 522 10.97 -4.79 16.00
CA MET A 522 11.96 -5.20 16.99
C MET A 522 12.14 -4.08 18.02
N ALA A 523 11.20 -3.98 18.96
CA ALA A 523 11.11 -2.91 19.94
C ALA A 523 12.42 -2.59 20.72
N PRO A 524 13.23 -3.58 21.17
CA PRO A 524 14.50 -3.30 21.86
C PRO A 524 15.54 -2.56 21.00
N CYS A 525 15.34 -2.54 19.69
CA CYS A 525 16.30 -2.07 18.70
C CYS A 525 15.79 -0.88 17.86
N LYS A 526 14.57 -0.38 18.12
CA LYS A 526 13.85 0.59 17.25
C LYS A 526 13.87 0.21 15.77
N ILE A 527 13.77 -1.09 15.44
CA ILE A 527 13.89 -1.60 14.07
C ILE A 527 12.54 -2.11 13.55
N ILE A 528 12.24 -1.85 12.27
CA ILE A 528 11.14 -2.45 11.54
C ILE A 528 11.70 -3.27 10.37
N ILE A 529 11.21 -4.49 10.13
CA ILE A 529 11.57 -5.28 8.94
C ILE A 529 10.33 -5.46 8.06
N LYS A 530 10.31 -4.92 6.84
CA LYS A 530 9.27 -5.16 5.83
C LYS A 530 9.56 -6.47 5.09
N THR A 531 8.62 -7.40 5.14
CA THR A 531 8.62 -8.65 4.36
C THR A 531 7.46 -8.69 3.38
N GLY A 532 7.68 -9.31 2.22
CA GLY A 532 6.66 -9.58 1.20
C GLY A 532 6.01 -10.96 1.31
N SER A 533 5.12 -11.29 0.38
CA SER A 533 4.18 -12.43 0.45
C SER A 533 4.83 -13.81 0.47
N LYS A 534 6.13 -13.90 0.19
CA LYS A 534 6.97 -15.11 0.30
C LYS A 534 7.86 -15.11 1.54
N ASN A 535 7.51 -14.32 2.57
CA ASN A 535 8.27 -14.07 3.79
C ASN A 535 9.72 -13.57 3.54
N LYS A 536 9.96 -12.95 2.38
CA LYS A 536 11.26 -12.35 2.03
C LYS A 536 11.32 -10.91 2.50
N ILE A 537 12.43 -10.51 3.10
CA ILE A 537 12.70 -9.11 3.48
C ILE A 537 12.82 -8.27 2.20
N GLU A 538 12.02 -7.22 2.10
CA GLU A 538 12.01 -6.26 0.99
C GLU A 538 12.69 -4.95 1.37
N ALA A 539 12.57 -4.56 2.64
CA ALA A 539 13.26 -3.42 3.24
C ALA A 539 13.33 -3.60 4.75
N TRP A 540 14.14 -2.80 5.42
CA TRP A 540 14.07 -2.62 6.87
C TRP A 540 14.27 -1.14 7.20
N ALA A 541 13.90 -0.71 8.40
CA ALA A 541 14.07 0.66 8.87
C ALA A 541 14.55 0.67 10.33
N VAL A 542 15.22 1.76 10.71
CA VAL A 542 15.64 2.02 12.10
C VAL A 542 15.27 3.45 12.48
N ALA A 543 14.64 3.64 13.64
CA ALA A 543 14.38 4.96 14.22
C ALA A 543 15.48 5.38 15.21
N PHE A 544 15.75 6.68 15.27
CA PHE A 544 16.78 7.27 16.14
C PHE A 544 16.24 7.58 17.54
#